data_AF-A0A969WIW9-F1
#
_entry.id   AF-A0A969WIW9-F1
#
_cell.length_a   1.000
_cell.length_b   1.000
_cell.length_c   1.000
_cell.angle_alpha   90.00
_cell.angle_beta   90.00
_cell.angle_gamma   90.00
#
_symmetry.space_group_name_H-M   'P 1'
#
loop_
_entity.id
_entity.type
_entity.pdbx_description
1 polymer ?
#
loop_
_entity_poly.entity_id
_entity_poly.type
_entity_poly.pdbx_seq_one_letter_code
_entity_poly.pdbx_strand_id
1 'polypeptide(L)'
;MKRLTIFLVLFAAIFVVAGCVADVQPTAVPTEAPPEPTAVPPTEEPTQAPEPTEEPTAVPPTAEPTPTVEPTAEPEILSENLTGSCVAEYDENVDYFPQKATVEYASGYTIEYFNNYKVLTIPMPWQGAEEGVQYVLVQCGTPLPDGFEDATVIEVPVQSFVSMSTTYLPYVDQYGLIDRLVGVDNASFISNEAVRAKYDTGELAEIGSGGEVNVEAVIDLDPDLIMTSASGFADFDAHPKLEEAGLTVALNADYLDTTPLGQAEWGKYLATFFNQEGAAEEQFANVVVQYEELAALTADLEERPTVFNNTPFDGTWYMPGGQSYVAQLLADAGADYLWADDESTGSLFLDFETVFDRAAGADYWINIGFFATLDDLAAADERFTEFAAYQNGNVYNNDARVNEFGGNDYYESGAANPHLILADLIKIFHPDLLPDHEFVYYRQVE
;
A
#
# COMPACT_ATOMS: atom_id res chain seq x y z
N MET A 1 -18.92 33.48 7.21
CA MET A 1 -17.66 34.20 6.90
C MET A 1 -16.52 34.08 7.92
N LYS A 2 -16.69 33.46 9.11
CA LYS A 2 -15.57 33.14 10.03
C LYS A 2 -15.41 31.64 10.34
N ARG A 3 -16.15 30.77 9.63
CA ARG A 3 -16.09 29.30 9.77
C ARG A 3 -15.46 28.59 8.56
N LEU A 4 -15.11 29.33 7.51
CA LEU A 4 -14.57 28.78 6.26
C LEU A 4 -13.03 28.77 6.24
N THR A 5 -12.38 29.46 7.18
CA THR A 5 -10.92 29.71 7.15
C THR A 5 -10.11 28.65 7.90
N ILE A 6 -10.74 27.82 8.73
CA ILE A 6 -10.04 26.77 9.51
C ILE A 6 -10.09 25.41 8.79
N PHE A 7 -11.05 25.21 7.88
CA PHE A 7 -11.15 23.98 7.06
C PHE A 7 -10.12 23.92 5.90
N LEU A 8 -9.51 25.06 5.53
CA LEU A 8 -8.70 25.18 4.31
C LEU A 8 -7.22 24.83 4.48
N VAL A 9 -6.72 24.71 5.72
CA VAL A 9 -5.26 24.65 5.99
C VAL A 9 -4.73 23.22 6.09
N LEU A 10 -5.57 22.22 6.40
CA LEU A 10 -5.10 20.83 6.57
C LEU A 10 -5.22 19.95 5.32
N PHE A 11 -6.19 20.20 4.43
CA PHE A 11 -6.38 19.34 3.23
C PHE A 11 -5.33 19.54 2.15
N ALA A 12 -4.64 20.68 2.16
CA ALA A 12 -3.50 20.91 1.27
C ALA A 12 -2.41 19.86 1.49
N ALA A 13 -2.27 19.27 2.68
CA ALA A 13 -1.23 18.25 2.93
C ALA A 13 -1.42 16.96 2.10
N ILE A 14 -2.65 16.57 1.73
CA ILE A 14 -2.87 15.33 0.97
C ILE A 14 -2.62 15.52 -0.54
N PHE A 15 -2.82 16.74 -1.07
CA PHE A 15 -2.51 17.05 -2.48
C PHE A 15 -1.11 17.66 -2.70
N VAL A 16 -0.47 18.20 -1.67
CA VAL A 16 0.83 18.91 -1.78
C VAL A 16 2.05 18.00 -1.58
N VAL A 17 1.90 16.79 -1.06
CA VAL A 17 3.06 15.87 -0.84
C VAL A 17 3.71 15.38 -2.15
N ALA A 18 3.08 15.59 -3.33
CA ALA A 18 3.70 15.33 -4.63
C ALA A 18 4.43 16.54 -5.27
N GLY A 19 4.54 17.70 -4.59
CA GLY A 19 4.75 19.00 -5.26
C GLY A 19 6.01 19.81 -4.98
N CYS A 20 7.12 19.23 -4.48
CA CYS A 20 8.35 19.99 -4.24
C CYS A 20 9.58 19.35 -4.90
N VAL A 21 9.83 19.64 -6.19
CA VAL A 21 11.17 19.52 -6.78
C VAL A 21 11.49 20.77 -7.59
N ALA A 22 12.51 21.51 -7.15
CA ALA A 22 13.15 22.57 -7.92
C ALA A 22 14.23 21.99 -8.84
N ASP A 23 14.26 22.49 -10.07
CA ASP A 23 15.21 22.23 -11.16
C ASP A 23 16.66 21.95 -10.72
N VAL A 24 17.19 20.77 -11.08
CA VAL A 24 18.63 20.55 -11.22
C VAL A 24 18.92 19.76 -12.51
N GLN A 25 19.52 20.44 -13.50
CA GLN A 25 20.02 19.81 -14.72
C GLN A 25 21.22 18.88 -14.42
N PRO A 26 21.28 17.65 -14.98
CA PRO A 26 22.42 16.78 -14.77
C PRO A 26 23.62 17.20 -15.62
N THR A 27 24.77 17.39 -14.96
CA THR A 27 26.07 17.52 -15.62
C THR A 27 26.70 16.14 -15.77
N ALA A 28 27.15 15.82 -16.99
CA ALA A 28 27.75 14.55 -17.35
C ALA A 28 29.12 14.34 -16.68
N VAL A 29 29.33 13.15 -16.10
CA VAL A 29 30.63 12.65 -15.61
C VAL A 29 30.99 11.35 -16.35
N PRO A 30 32.25 11.11 -16.73
CA PRO A 30 32.61 10.11 -17.73
C PRO A 30 32.77 8.70 -17.13
N THR A 31 32.40 7.71 -17.95
CA THR A 31 32.43 6.27 -17.69
C THR A 31 33.87 5.72 -17.66
N GLU A 32 34.27 5.05 -16.58
CA GLU A 32 35.47 4.20 -16.53
C GLU A 32 35.10 2.73 -16.79
N ALA A 33 35.96 2.02 -17.53
CA ALA A 33 35.79 0.65 -17.97
C ALA A 33 36.26 -0.38 -16.91
N PRO A 34 35.68 -1.60 -16.87
CA PRO A 34 36.01 -2.63 -15.87
C PRO A 34 37.31 -3.39 -16.19
N PRO A 35 38.03 -3.93 -15.17
CA PRO A 35 39.27 -4.68 -15.36
C PRO A 35 39.08 -6.16 -15.75
N GLU A 36 40.06 -6.70 -16.47
CA GLU A 36 40.15 -8.08 -17.00
C GLU A 36 40.36 -9.18 -15.93
N PRO A 37 39.97 -10.44 -16.22
CA PRO A 37 40.02 -11.55 -15.25
C PRO A 37 41.39 -12.23 -15.18
N THR A 38 41.82 -12.61 -13.98
CA THR A 38 43.07 -13.32 -13.70
C THR A 38 42.89 -14.85 -13.66
N ALA A 39 43.95 -15.55 -14.08
CA ALA A 39 43.97 -16.96 -14.44
C ALA A 39 44.15 -17.95 -13.27
N VAL A 40 43.60 -19.15 -13.49
CA VAL A 40 43.65 -20.36 -12.64
C VAL A 40 44.97 -21.13 -12.84
N PRO A 41 45.62 -21.68 -11.79
CA PRO A 41 46.76 -22.59 -11.93
C PRO A 41 46.36 -24.08 -11.95
N PRO A 42 47.22 -24.98 -12.48
CA PRO A 42 46.78 -26.27 -13.02
C PRO A 42 46.94 -27.48 -12.09
N THR A 43 46.21 -28.53 -12.46
CA THR A 43 46.13 -29.91 -11.97
C THR A 43 47.45 -30.69 -12.05
N GLU A 44 47.76 -31.47 -11.01
CA GLU A 44 48.74 -32.57 -11.06
C GLU A 44 48.04 -33.92 -10.86
N GLU A 45 48.47 -34.91 -11.64
CA GLU A 45 47.95 -36.29 -11.74
C GLU A 45 49.09 -37.30 -11.38
N PRO A 46 48.85 -38.62 -11.31
CA PRO A 46 48.91 -39.42 -10.09
C PRO A 46 50.18 -40.30 -9.98
N THR A 47 50.45 -40.86 -8.80
CA THR A 47 51.47 -41.93 -8.66
C THR A 47 50.99 -43.10 -7.78
N GLN A 48 51.41 -44.29 -8.19
CA GLN A 48 50.95 -45.64 -7.84
C GLN A 48 51.17 -46.11 -6.40
N ALA A 49 50.30 -47.05 -6.00
CA ALA A 49 50.33 -47.86 -4.79
C ALA A 49 51.40 -48.98 -4.82
N PRO A 50 51.70 -49.57 -3.65
CA PRO A 50 51.97 -51.00 -3.56
C PRO A 50 51.00 -51.74 -2.61
N GLU A 51 50.88 -53.03 -2.90
CA GLU A 51 50.00 -54.09 -2.37
C GLU A 51 50.22 -54.52 -0.90
N PRO A 52 49.31 -55.34 -0.33
CA PRO A 52 49.12 -55.50 1.12
C PRO A 52 49.90 -56.66 1.74
N THR A 53 50.00 -56.66 3.08
CA THR A 53 50.46 -57.82 3.87
C THR A 53 49.38 -58.14 4.91
N GLU A 54 48.85 -59.36 4.85
CA GLU A 54 47.92 -59.95 5.83
C GLU A 54 48.67 -60.41 7.09
N GLU A 55 48.09 -60.16 8.27
CA GLU A 55 48.22 -61.00 9.46
C GLU A 55 46.94 -60.90 10.34
N PRO A 56 46.61 -61.91 11.17
CA PRO A 56 45.23 -62.29 11.42
C PRO A 56 44.69 -61.96 12.82
N THR A 57 43.38 -61.65 12.85
CA THR A 57 42.36 -61.85 13.89
C THR A 57 42.63 -61.52 15.37
N ALA A 58 41.81 -60.60 15.90
CA ALA A 58 41.33 -60.64 17.27
C ALA A 58 39.83 -60.28 17.31
N VAL A 59 39.04 -61.13 17.96
CA VAL A 59 37.59 -61.01 18.16
C VAL A 59 37.30 -59.96 19.25
N PRO A 60 36.44 -58.95 19.05
CA PRO A 60 35.97 -58.10 20.13
C PRO A 60 34.72 -58.70 20.81
N PRO A 61 34.49 -58.40 22.10
CA PRO A 61 33.44 -59.01 22.91
C PRO A 61 32.05 -58.40 22.65
N THR A 62 31.04 -59.17 23.04
CA THR A 62 29.60 -58.96 23.00
C THR A 62 29.14 -57.52 23.27
N ALA A 63 28.33 -56.98 22.36
CA ALA A 63 27.66 -55.70 22.49
C ALA A 63 26.55 -55.71 23.57
N GLU A 64 26.51 -54.67 24.39
CA GLU A 64 25.36 -54.31 25.23
C GLU A 64 24.19 -53.83 24.35
N PRO A 65 22.92 -53.99 24.77
CA PRO A 65 21.78 -53.59 23.96
C PRO A 65 21.73 -52.07 23.83
N THR A 66 21.71 -51.61 22.58
CA THR A 66 21.46 -50.21 22.19
C THR A 66 20.11 -49.75 22.76
N PRO A 67 20.00 -48.55 23.34
CA PRO A 67 18.70 -48.00 23.70
C PRO A 67 17.89 -47.79 22.42
N THR A 68 16.67 -48.30 22.41
CA THR A 68 15.67 -48.05 21.38
C THR A 68 15.49 -46.53 21.25
N VAL A 69 15.92 -45.97 20.12
CA VAL A 69 15.54 -44.62 19.71
C VAL A 69 14.05 -44.68 19.45
N GLU A 70 13.26 -44.03 20.33
CA GLU A 70 11.86 -43.74 20.04
C GLU A 70 11.78 -42.99 18.71
N PRO A 71 10.80 -43.29 17.84
CA PRO A 71 10.67 -42.57 16.60
C PRO A 71 10.47 -41.10 16.93
N THR A 72 11.40 -40.25 16.46
CA THR A 72 11.25 -38.80 16.43
C THR A 72 9.86 -38.51 15.88
N ALA A 73 9.02 -37.83 16.66
CA ALA A 73 7.70 -37.41 16.19
C ALA A 73 7.88 -36.70 14.84
N GLU A 74 7.05 -37.04 13.85
CA GLU A 74 6.99 -36.27 12.61
C GLU A 74 6.71 -34.81 13.01
N PRO A 75 7.43 -33.83 12.43
CA PRO A 75 7.26 -32.42 12.79
C PRO A 75 5.79 -32.05 12.63
N GLU A 76 5.21 -31.37 13.63
CA GLU A 76 3.85 -30.84 13.51
C GLU A 76 3.82 -29.85 12.35
N ILE A 77 3.16 -30.22 11.26
CA ILE A 77 2.97 -29.34 10.11
C ILE A 77 1.80 -28.42 10.46
N LEU A 78 2.11 -27.16 10.75
CA LEU A 78 1.08 -26.13 10.87
C LEU A 78 0.39 -25.96 9.50
N SER A 79 -0.93 -25.93 9.49
CA SER A 79 -1.72 -25.67 8.28
C SER A 79 -2.13 -24.20 8.12
N GLU A 80 -2.06 -23.44 9.21
CA GLU A 80 -2.48 -22.04 9.30
C GLU A 80 -1.48 -21.25 10.14
N ASN A 81 -1.36 -19.96 9.87
CA ASN A 81 -0.50 -19.08 10.66
C ASN A 81 -1.10 -18.88 12.06
N LEU A 82 -0.25 -18.66 13.07
CA LEU A 82 -0.70 -18.39 14.44
C LEU A 82 -1.17 -16.93 14.57
N THR A 83 -2.46 -16.68 14.75
CA THR A 83 -3.04 -15.30 14.78
C THR A 83 -3.41 -14.80 16.17
N GLY A 84 -3.56 -15.71 17.16
CA GLY A 84 -4.05 -15.38 18.50
C GLY A 84 -3.20 -15.91 19.66
N SER A 85 -2.07 -16.57 19.38
CA SER A 85 -1.22 -17.18 20.41
C SER A 85 0.23 -17.24 19.97
N CYS A 86 1.13 -17.24 20.95
CA CYS A 86 2.55 -17.46 20.73
C CYS A 86 2.93 -18.93 20.73
N VAL A 87 4.06 -19.22 20.10
CA VAL A 87 4.69 -20.53 20.09
C VAL A 87 5.08 -20.90 21.51
N ALA A 88 4.56 -22.04 22.00
CA ALA A 88 4.86 -22.53 23.35
C ALA A 88 6.16 -23.35 23.39
N GLU A 89 6.38 -24.16 22.35
CA GLU A 89 7.57 -24.99 22.19
C GLU A 89 8.13 -24.76 20.78
N TYR A 90 9.31 -24.14 20.72
CA TYR A 90 9.97 -23.81 19.46
C TYR A 90 10.69 -25.02 18.87
N ASP A 91 10.47 -25.28 17.58
CA ASP A 91 11.20 -26.21 16.74
C ASP A 91 11.71 -25.48 15.50
N GLU A 92 13.02 -25.47 15.29
CA GLU A 92 13.68 -24.79 14.18
C GLU A 92 13.30 -25.32 12.80
N ASN A 93 12.71 -26.53 12.73
CA ASN A 93 12.32 -27.18 11.48
C ASN A 93 10.85 -26.95 11.09
N VAL A 94 10.08 -26.27 11.95
CA VAL A 94 8.67 -25.95 11.68
C VAL A 94 8.58 -24.63 10.91
N ASP A 95 7.82 -24.63 9.81
CA ASP A 95 7.39 -23.40 9.16
C ASP A 95 6.18 -22.84 9.93
N TYR A 96 6.41 -21.76 10.69
CA TYR A 96 5.38 -21.05 11.45
C TYR A 96 4.54 -20.11 10.58
N PHE A 97 4.85 -20.01 9.27
CA PHE A 97 4.07 -19.26 8.29
C PHE A 97 3.69 -20.12 7.07
N PRO A 98 2.93 -21.22 7.27
CA PRO A 98 2.51 -22.08 6.17
C PRO A 98 1.61 -21.37 5.15
N GLN A 99 0.94 -20.28 5.52
CA GLN A 99 0.18 -19.40 4.63
C GLN A 99 1.00 -18.15 4.33
N LYS A 100 1.46 -18.02 3.09
CA LYS A 100 2.38 -16.96 2.66
C LYS A 100 1.68 -16.03 1.68
N ALA A 101 1.96 -14.74 1.78
CA ALA A 101 1.59 -13.78 0.77
C ALA A 101 2.61 -13.80 -0.38
N THR A 102 2.11 -13.70 -1.61
CA THR A 102 2.87 -13.49 -2.84
C THR A 102 2.52 -12.10 -3.35
N VAL A 103 3.53 -11.30 -3.67
CA VAL A 103 3.36 -9.94 -4.21
C VAL A 103 3.43 -10.03 -5.73
N GLU A 104 2.35 -9.66 -6.42
CA GLU A 104 2.22 -9.81 -7.88
C GLU A 104 2.02 -8.49 -8.62
N TYR A 105 1.35 -7.51 -8.00
CA TYR A 105 0.95 -6.24 -8.58
C TYR A 105 1.65 -5.04 -7.93
N ALA A 106 1.86 -5.06 -6.61
CA ALA A 106 2.59 -4.02 -5.91
C ALA A 106 4.08 -4.06 -6.26
N SER A 107 4.65 -2.89 -6.43
CA SER A 107 6.07 -2.71 -6.74
C SER A 107 6.86 -2.10 -5.58
N GLY A 108 6.17 -1.58 -4.57
CA GLY A 108 6.79 -0.83 -3.47
C GLY A 108 7.32 -1.66 -2.31
N TYR A 109 7.09 -2.98 -2.26
CA TYR A 109 7.60 -3.83 -1.18
C TYR A 109 7.87 -5.27 -1.61
N THR A 110 8.66 -5.99 -0.81
CA THR A 110 8.89 -7.44 -0.94
C THR A 110 8.76 -8.16 0.40
N ILE A 111 8.40 -9.45 0.35
CA ILE A 111 8.33 -10.33 1.53
C ILE A 111 9.23 -11.54 1.32
N GLU A 112 10.13 -11.80 2.26
CA GLU A 112 10.91 -13.04 2.33
C GLU A 112 10.49 -13.86 3.56
N TYR A 113 10.14 -15.13 3.36
CA TYR A 113 9.67 -16.02 4.42
C TYR A 113 10.74 -17.00 4.87
N PHE A 114 10.88 -17.13 6.18
CA PHE A 114 11.70 -18.13 6.86
C PHE A 114 10.83 -18.93 7.84
N ASN A 115 11.41 -19.93 8.49
CA ASN A 115 10.66 -20.83 9.37
C ASN A 115 9.95 -20.09 10.51
N ASN A 116 10.62 -19.14 11.19
CA ASN A 116 10.04 -18.44 12.34
C ASN A 116 10.08 -16.91 12.24
N TYR A 117 10.53 -16.37 11.11
CA TYR A 117 10.47 -14.93 10.85
C TYR A 117 10.19 -14.62 9.37
N LYS A 118 9.82 -13.37 9.10
CA LYS A 118 9.64 -12.78 7.77
C LYS A 118 10.51 -11.53 7.68
N VAL A 119 10.96 -11.21 6.47
CA VAL A 119 11.66 -9.96 6.20
C VAL A 119 10.83 -9.16 5.20
N LEU A 120 10.37 -7.98 5.63
CA LEU A 120 9.73 -7.00 4.76
C LEU A 120 10.75 -5.96 4.34
N THR A 121 10.79 -5.65 3.05
CA THR A 121 11.65 -4.58 2.54
C THR A 121 10.80 -3.61 1.73
N ILE A 122 10.92 -2.31 2.01
CA ILE A 122 10.36 -1.21 1.22
C ILE A 122 11.55 -0.47 0.62
N PRO A 123 11.88 -0.70 -0.67
CA PRO A 123 13.07 -0.10 -1.29
C PRO A 123 13.00 1.43 -1.38
N MET A 124 11.78 1.98 -1.49
CA MET A 124 11.52 3.42 -1.59
C MET A 124 10.38 3.79 -0.64
N PRO A 125 10.67 4.07 0.65
CA PRO A 125 9.65 4.37 1.67
C PRO A 125 8.89 5.68 1.45
N TRP A 126 9.44 6.60 0.65
CA TRP A 126 8.76 7.79 0.16
C TRP A 126 9.40 8.21 -1.17
N GLN A 127 8.71 9.09 -1.92
CA GLN A 127 9.19 9.56 -3.22
C GLN A 127 10.60 10.17 -3.11
N GLY A 128 11.55 9.60 -3.84
CA GLY A 128 12.93 10.09 -3.87
C GLY A 128 13.79 9.65 -2.69
N ALA A 129 13.33 8.72 -1.86
CA ALA A 129 14.17 8.08 -0.86
C ALA A 129 15.38 7.38 -1.51
N GLU A 130 16.59 7.66 -1.00
CA GLU A 130 17.83 7.03 -1.48
C GLU A 130 18.12 5.68 -0.80
N GLU A 131 17.51 5.46 0.38
CA GLU A 131 17.66 4.25 1.18
C GLU A 131 16.29 3.64 1.47
N GLY A 132 16.21 2.32 1.36
CA GLY A 132 15.03 1.54 1.74
C GLY A 132 14.96 1.28 3.24
N VAL A 133 13.80 0.80 3.70
CA VAL A 133 13.61 0.32 5.07
C VAL A 133 13.33 -1.18 5.08
N GLN A 134 13.74 -1.84 6.17
CA GLN A 134 13.55 -3.26 6.36
C GLN A 134 12.99 -3.55 7.76
N TYR A 135 12.03 -4.47 7.84
CA TYR A 135 11.43 -4.95 9.07
C TYR A 135 11.59 -6.46 9.19
N VAL A 136 11.94 -6.93 10.37
CA VAL A 136 12.07 -8.36 10.68
C VAL A 136 10.91 -8.76 11.58
N LEU A 137 9.96 -9.51 11.04
CA LEU A 137 8.77 -9.93 11.77
C LEU A 137 9.01 -11.32 12.35
N VAL A 138 9.14 -11.41 13.66
CA VAL A 138 9.49 -12.65 14.37
C VAL A 138 8.24 -13.25 14.98
N GLN A 139 7.98 -14.54 14.73
CA GLN A 139 6.87 -15.24 15.36
C GLN A 139 7.03 -15.20 16.89
N CYS A 140 6.01 -14.71 17.58
CA CYS A 140 6.05 -14.58 19.03
C CYS A 140 6.26 -15.95 19.71
N GLY A 141 7.11 -15.98 20.72
CA GLY A 141 7.55 -17.22 21.37
C GLY A 141 8.71 -17.96 20.67
N THR A 142 9.30 -17.38 19.62
CA THR A 142 10.47 -17.94 18.92
C THR A 142 11.69 -17.03 19.06
N PRO A 143 12.94 -17.54 18.88
CA PRO A 143 14.13 -16.71 19.00
C PRO A 143 14.30 -15.75 17.81
N LEU A 144 14.84 -14.56 18.08
CA LEU A 144 15.32 -13.65 17.04
C LEU A 144 16.41 -14.33 16.20
N PRO A 145 16.34 -14.31 14.85
CA PRO A 145 17.42 -14.80 13.99
C PRO A 145 18.73 -14.03 14.17
N ASP A 146 19.86 -14.73 14.00
CA ASP A 146 21.20 -14.13 14.00
C ASP A 146 21.36 -13.11 12.86
N GLY A 147 22.10 -12.01 13.10
CA GLY A 147 22.45 -11.03 12.06
C GLY A 147 21.45 -9.89 11.86
N PHE A 148 20.42 -9.80 12.70
CA PHE A 148 19.40 -8.74 12.70
C PHE A 148 19.41 -7.91 14.00
N GLU A 149 20.54 -7.84 14.70
CA GLU A 149 20.64 -7.17 16.01
C GLU A 149 20.41 -5.65 15.94
N ASP A 150 20.67 -5.03 14.78
CA ASP A 150 20.47 -3.60 14.52
C ASP A 150 19.21 -3.32 13.66
N ALA A 151 18.41 -4.33 13.33
CA ALA A 151 17.20 -4.19 12.52
C ALA A 151 15.98 -3.79 13.36
N THR A 152 14.96 -3.20 12.72
CA THR A 152 13.66 -3.01 13.35
C THR A 152 12.94 -4.37 13.44
N VAL A 153 13.00 -4.97 14.62
CA VAL A 153 12.37 -6.26 14.93
C VAL A 153 10.96 -6.03 15.46
N ILE A 154 10.00 -6.73 14.89
CA ILE A 154 8.58 -6.67 15.27
C ILE A 154 8.11 -8.07 15.60
N GLU A 155 7.57 -8.26 16.80
CA GLU A 155 6.98 -9.54 17.18
C GLU A 155 5.58 -9.68 16.54
N VAL A 156 5.30 -10.83 15.91
CA VAL A 156 4.02 -11.12 15.25
C VAL A 156 3.35 -12.38 15.80
N PRO A 157 2.00 -12.43 15.84
CA PRO A 157 1.06 -11.40 15.41
C PRO A 157 1.00 -10.20 16.37
N VAL A 158 0.94 -8.99 15.81
CA VAL A 158 0.73 -7.73 16.56
C VAL A 158 -0.61 -7.78 17.31
N GLN A 159 -0.62 -7.37 18.59
CA GLN A 159 -1.80 -7.45 19.45
C GLN A 159 -2.50 -6.10 19.65
N SER A 160 -1.76 -4.99 19.54
CA SER A 160 -2.28 -3.62 19.54
C SER A 160 -1.57 -2.79 18.47
N PHE A 161 -2.32 -2.04 17.66
CA PHE A 161 -1.72 -1.17 16.65
C PHE A 161 -2.44 0.17 16.49
N VAL A 162 -1.70 1.17 16.06
CA VAL A 162 -2.19 2.50 15.69
C VAL A 162 -2.12 2.67 14.18
N SER A 163 -3.22 3.12 13.58
CA SER A 163 -3.32 3.41 12.14
C SER A 163 -3.25 4.91 11.88
N MET A 164 -2.18 5.41 11.28
CA MET A 164 -2.06 6.85 10.95
C MET A 164 -2.53 7.22 9.55
N SER A 165 -3.23 6.31 8.86
CA SER A 165 -3.90 6.56 7.58
C SER A 165 -5.23 5.83 7.55
N THR A 166 -6.25 6.45 6.94
CA THR A 166 -7.56 5.81 6.74
C THR A 166 -7.49 4.68 5.72
N THR A 167 -6.60 4.78 4.73
CA THR A 167 -6.37 3.76 3.68
C THR A 167 -6.07 2.35 4.22
N TYR A 168 -5.57 2.25 5.46
CA TYR A 168 -5.28 0.96 6.11
C TYR A 168 -6.53 0.31 6.71
N LEU A 169 -7.53 1.13 7.10
CA LEU A 169 -8.71 0.70 7.87
C LEU A 169 -9.62 -0.33 7.16
N PRO A 170 -9.81 -0.29 5.83
CA PRO A 170 -10.57 -1.33 5.14
C PRO A 170 -9.98 -2.73 5.39
N TYR A 171 -8.65 -2.86 5.32
CA TYR A 171 -7.96 -4.13 5.55
C TYR A 171 -8.09 -4.58 7.01
N VAL A 172 -8.03 -3.64 7.94
CA VAL A 172 -8.20 -3.90 9.37
C VAL A 172 -9.58 -4.51 9.64
N ASP A 173 -10.64 -3.98 9.02
CA ASP A 173 -11.98 -4.55 9.12
C ASP A 173 -12.08 -5.91 8.42
N GLN A 174 -11.63 -5.96 7.16
CA GLN A 174 -11.68 -7.15 6.32
C GLN A 174 -10.94 -8.36 6.91
N TYR A 175 -9.87 -8.14 7.67
CA TYR A 175 -9.08 -9.21 8.32
C TYR A 175 -9.51 -9.46 9.79
N GLY A 176 -10.58 -8.82 10.26
CA GLY A 176 -11.10 -9.01 11.62
C GLY A 176 -10.19 -8.45 12.71
N LEU A 177 -9.48 -7.36 12.42
CA LEU A 177 -8.46 -6.75 13.28
C LEU A 177 -8.95 -5.50 14.02
N ILE A 178 -10.24 -5.17 13.97
CA ILE A 178 -10.83 -3.99 14.64
C ILE A 178 -10.51 -3.97 16.15
N ASP A 179 -10.49 -5.13 16.81
CA ASP A 179 -10.15 -5.24 18.23
C ASP A 179 -8.67 -4.94 18.53
N ARG A 180 -7.80 -5.03 17.51
CA ARG A 180 -6.37 -4.71 17.60
C ARG A 180 -6.11 -3.21 17.44
N LEU A 181 -7.03 -2.47 16.82
CA LEU A 181 -6.87 -1.05 16.54
C LEU A 181 -7.12 -0.23 17.81
N VAL A 182 -6.07 0.37 18.36
CA VAL A 182 -6.13 1.14 19.63
C VAL A 182 -6.03 2.66 19.43
N GLY A 183 -5.57 3.11 18.26
CA GLY A 183 -5.54 4.53 17.95
C GLY A 183 -5.53 4.84 16.45
N VAL A 184 -5.88 6.08 16.13
CA VAL A 184 -5.89 6.67 14.78
C VAL A 184 -5.33 8.09 14.79
N ASP A 185 -4.91 8.61 13.65
CA ASP A 185 -4.40 9.99 13.57
C ASP A 185 -5.51 11.05 13.68
N ASN A 186 -6.54 10.97 12.83
CA ASN A 186 -7.66 11.91 12.77
C ASN A 186 -8.96 11.15 12.50
N ALA A 187 -9.78 11.05 13.53
CA ALA A 187 -11.01 10.29 13.42
C ALA A 187 -12.02 10.95 12.49
N SER A 188 -11.96 12.25 12.18
CA SER A 188 -12.95 12.92 11.30
C SER A 188 -12.99 12.32 9.90
N PHE A 189 -11.88 11.75 9.42
CA PHE A 189 -11.79 11.18 8.08
C PHE A 189 -12.33 9.76 7.92
N ILE A 190 -12.62 9.09 9.03
CA ILE A 190 -12.99 7.66 9.02
C ILE A 190 -14.38 7.45 8.40
N SER A 191 -14.47 6.63 7.37
CA SER A 191 -15.73 6.23 6.73
C SER A 191 -16.19 4.84 7.16
N ASN A 192 -15.26 3.97 7.57
CA ASN A 192 -15.53 2.62 8.01
C ASN A 192 -16.42 2.62 9.26
N GLU A 193 -17.59 2.00 9.15
CA GLU A 193 -18.62 2.03 10.18
C GLU A 193 -18.18 1.33 11.48
N ALA A 194 -17.43 0.23 11.38
CA ALA A 194 -16.95 -0.51 12.55
C ALA A 194 -15.90 0.30 13.33
N VAL A 195 -14.93 0.90 12.61
CA VAL A 195 -13.93 1.77 13.23
C VAL A 195 -14.58 3.03 13.81
N ARG A 196 -15.53 3.64 13.09
CA ARG A 196 -16.30 4.79 13.59
C ARG A 196 -17.03 4.46 14.88
N ALA A 197 -17.72 3.31 14.95
CA ALA A 197 -18.41 2.88 16.15
C ALA A 197 -17.44 2.68 17.34
N LYS A 198 -16.24 2.16 17.09
CA LYS A 198 -15.19 2.03 18.12
C LYS A 198 -14.70 3.39 18.63
N TYR A 199 -14.59 4.39 17.75
CA TYR A 199 -14.29 5.77 18.14
C TYR A 199 -15.42 6.41 18.97
N ASP A 200 -16.67 6.30 18.50
CA ASP A 200 -17.82 6.93 19.15
C ASP A 200 -18.10 6.37 20.56
N THR A 201 -17.69 5.13 20.82
CA THR A 201 -17.77 4.48 22.14
C THR A 201 -16.61 4.84 23.08
N GLY A 202 -15.59 5.55 22.58
CA GLY A 202 -14.39 5.94 23.33
C GLY A 202 -13.36 4.83 23.49
N GLU A 203 -13.48 3.75 22.71
CA GLU A 203 -12.56 2.60 22.72
C GLU A 203 -11.37 2.79 21.76
N LEU A 204 -11.36 3.86 20.96
CA LEU A 204 -10.30 4.21 20.02
C LEU A 204 -9.79 5.62 20.29
N ALA A 205 -8.47 5.77 20.45
CA ALA A 205 -7.85 7.07 20.70
C ALA A 205 -7.53 7.83 19.41
N GLU A 206 -7.60 9.16 19.46
CA GLU A 206 -7.08 10.04 18.39
C GLU A 206 -5.75 10.63 18.85
N ILE A 207 -4.69 10.43 18.07
CA ILE A 207 -3.31 10.77 18.44
C ILE A 207 -2.74 11.97 17.67
N GLY A 208 -3.46 12.50 16.69
CA GLY A 208 -3.00 13.59 15.83
C GLY A 208 -2.13 13.11 14.66
N SER A 209 -2.00 13.95 13.64
CA SER A 209 -1.34 13.61 12.37
C SER A 209 0.01 14.34 12.19
N GLY A 210 0.89 13.74 11.38
CA GLY A 210 2.17 14.30 10.96
C GLY A 210 3.04 14.84 12.11
N GLY A 211 3.67 15.99 11.91
CA GLY A 211 4.54 16.61 12.92
C GLY A 211 3.83 17.05 14.21
N GLU A 212 2.49 17.06 14.26
CA GLU A 212 1.69 17.44 15.43
C GLU A 212 1.21 16.22 16.26
N VAL A 213 1.68 15.02 15.94
CA VAL A 213 1.37 13.80 16.70
C VAL A 213 1.65 13.97 18.20
N ASN A 214 0.70 13.54 19.04
CA ASN A 214 0.80 13.57 20.49
C ASN A 214 1.54 12.34 21.01
N VAL A 215 2.87 12.39 20.95
CA VAL A 215 3.76 11.28 21.34
C VAL A 215 3.46 10.74 22.75
N GLU A 216 3.18 11.61 23.73
CA GLU A 216 2.87 11.18 25.10
C GLU A 216 1.58 10.34 25.16
N ALA A 217 0.56 10.72 24.38
CA ALA A 217 -0.65 9.91 24.29
C ALA A 217 -0.39 8.55 23.64
N VAL A 218 0.52 8.47 22.67
CA VAL A 218 0.90 7.19 22.05
C VAL A 218 1.69 6.31 23.03
N ILE A 219 2.59 6.89 23.83
CA ILE A 219 3.30 6.17 24.90
C ILE A 219 2.31 5.64 25.93
N ASP A 220 1.31 6.43 26.33
CA ASP A 220 0.28 6.00 27.28
C ASP A 220 -0.61 4.86 26.73
N LEU A 221 -0.78 4.78 25.40
CA LEU A 221 -1.49 3.68 24.73
C LEU A 221 -0.69 2.38 24.67
N ASP A 222 0.64 2.45 24.73
CA ASP A 222 1.58 1.32 24.65
C ASP A 222 1.27 0.35 23.48
N PRO A 223 1.19 0.83 22.22
CA PRO A 223 0.91 -0.03 21.08
C PRO A 223 2.12 -0.87 20.70
N ASP A 224 1.90 -2.12 20.26
CA ASP A 224 2.97 -2.98 19.73
C ASP A 224 3.51 -2.44 18.40
N LEU A 225 2.66 -1.75 17.61
CA LEU A 225 2.99 -1.21 16.30
C LEU A 225 2.25 0.11 16.00
N ILE A 226 2.94 1.05 15.37
CA ILE A 226 2.33 2.20 14.72
C ILE A 226 2.61 2.11 13.23
N MET A 227 1.57 2.15 12.40
CA MET A 227 1.72 2.20 10.95
C MET A 227 1.44 3.60 10.43
N THR A 228 2.37 4.15 9.65
CA THR A 228 2.26 5.50 9.07
C THR A 228 2.94 5.58 7.71
N SER A 229 2.67 6.64 6.95
CA SER A 229 3.41 6.94 5.73
C SER A 229 4.56 7.92 6.00
N ALA A 230 5.44 8.09 5.03
CA ALA A 230 6.50 9.09 5.05
C ALA A 230 6.45 9.91 3.76
N SER A 231 6.93 11.14 3.84
CA SER A 231 7.03 12.09 2.72
C SER A 231 8.47 12.55 2.48
N GLY A 232 9.37 12.33 3.46
CA GLY A 232 10.72 12.88 3.48
C GLY A 232 10.78 14.31 4.01
N PHE A 233 9.65 14.88 4.43
CA PHE A 233 9.54 16.22 4.99
C PHE A 233 9.11 16.16 6.46
N ALA A 234 10.00 16.61 7.35
CA ALA A 234 9.83 16.48 8.81
C ALA A 234 8.55 17.11 9.39
N ASP A 235 7.95 18.08 8.70
CA ASP A 235 6.69 18.70 9.15
C ASP A 235 5.47 17.79 8.94
N PHE A 236 5.53 16.89 7.96
CA PHE A 236 4.46 15.94 7.62
C PHE A 236 4.70 14.54 8.17
N ASP A 237 5.96 14.22 8.48
CA ASP A 237 6.35 12.88 8.93
C ASP A 237 6.22 12.72 10.44
N ALA A 238 5.40 11.77 10.88
CA ALA A 238 5.25 11.42 12.29
C ALA A 238 6.35 10.45 12.77
N HIS A 239 6.82 9.55 11.88
CA HIS A 239 7.71 8.44 12.24
C HIS A 239 8.97 8.85 13.01
N PRO A 240 9.72 9.94 12.67
CA PRO A 240 10.99 10.20 13.35
C PRO A 240 10.81 10.49 14.84
N LYS A 241 9.74 11.22 15.20
CA LYS A 241 9.45 11.55 16.61
C LYS A 241 8.98 10.34 17.40
N LEU A 242 8.23 9.45 16.77
CA LEU A 242 7.74 8.22 17.39
C LEU A 242 8.90 7.24 17.63
N GLU A 243 9.77 7.07 16.64
CA GLU A 243 10.98 6.25 16.73
C GLU A 243 11.96 6.79 17.77
N GLU A 244 12.20 8.11 17.81
CA GLU A 244 13.03 8.77 18.85
C GLU A 244 12.49 8.55 20.27
N ALA A 245 11.18 8.38 20.41
CA ALA A 245 10.53 8.06 21.68
C ALA A 245 10.60 6.56 22.05
N GLY A 246 11.19 5.72 21.18
CA GLY A 246 11.32 4.29 21.38
C GLY A 246 10.07 3.49 21.00
N LEU A 247 9.14 4.08 20.25
CA LEU A 247 7.95 3.39 19.74
C LEU A 247 8.28 2.65 18.43
N THR A 248 7.69 1.47 18.25
CA THR A 248 7.87 0.67 17.04
C THR A 248 7.01 1.22 15.90
N VAL A 249 7.65 1.61 14.80
CA VAL A 249 6.97 2.16 13.61
C VAL A 249 7.22 1.29 12.39
N ALA A 250 6.17 1.04 11.61
CA ALA A 250 6.26 0.50 10.26
C ALA A 250 5.77 1.54 9.25
N LEU A 251 6.58 1.79 8.22
CA LEU A 251 6.19 2.64 7.10
C LEU A 251 5.31 1.87 6.12
N ASN A 252 4.38 2.56 5.48
CA ASN A 252 3.59 2.06 4.37
C ASN A 252 3.63 3.10 3.24
N ALA A 253 3.95 2.64 2.02
CA ALA A 253 4.18 3.46 0.85
C ALA A 253 3.20 3.14 -0.30
N ASP A 254 2.01 2.64 0.05
CA ASP A 254 0.92 2.31 -0.90
C ASP A 254 0.60 3.43 -1.90
N TYR A 255 0.69 4.68 -1.47
CA TYR A 255 0.45 5.86 -2.30
C TYR A 255 1.45 6.03 -3.45
N LEU A 256 2.59 5.33 -3.42
CA LEU A 256 3.58 5.32 -4.51
C LEU A 256 3.31 4.27 -5.57
N ASP A 257 2.46 3.28 -5.31
CA ASP A 257 2.12 2.28 -6.32
C ASP A 257 1.26 2.91 -7.43
N THR A 258 1.62 2.59 -8.66
CA THR A 258 1.13 3.29 -9.86
C THR A 258 -0.02 2.57 -10.53
N THR A 259 -0.44 1.43 -10.00
CA THR A 259 -1.56 0.64 -10.52
C THR A 259 -2.64 0.46 -9.45
N PRO A 260 -3.93 0.39 -9.83
CA PRO A 260 -5.01 0.24 -8.85
C PRO A 260 -4.92 -1.06 -8.05
N LEU A 261 -4.56 -2.17 -8.71
CA LEU A 261 -4.33 -3.45 -8.05
C LEU A 261 -3.05 -3.45 -7.21
N GLY A 262 -2.00 -2.75 -7.64
CA GLY A 262 -0.78 -2.59 -6.86
C GLY A 262 -1.02 -1.87 -5.54
N GLN A 263 -1.80 -0.78 -5.57
CA GLN A 263 -2.19 -0.08 -4.33
C GLN A 263 -3.05 -0.98 -3.42
N ALA A 264 -4.01 -1.73 -3.99
CA ALA A 264 -4.84 -2.65 -3.22
C ALA A 264 -4.06 -3.84 -2.61
N GLU A 265 -2.95 -4.24 -3.22
CA GLU A 265 -2.13 -5.36 -2.73
C GLU A 265 -1.34 -5.02 -1.46
N TRP A 266 -1.25 -3.74 -1.06
CA TRP A 266 -0.69 -3.36 0.24
C TRP A 266 -1.52 -3.86 1.43
N GLY A 267 -2.75 -4.33 1.21
CA GLY A 267 -3.48 -5.13 2.20
C GLY A 267 -2.70 -6.39 2.62
N LYS A 268 -1.99 -7.05 1.68
CA LYS A 268 -1.14 -8.21 2.00
C LYS A 268 0.06 -7.78 2.87
N TYR A 269 0.67 -6.63 2.60
CA TYR A 269 1.72 -6.06 3.47
C TYR A 269 1.22 -5.90 4.91
N LEU A 270 0.07 -5.24 5.10
CA LEU A 270 -0.54 -5.06 6.42
C LEU A 270 -0.82 -6.41 7.10
N ALA A 271 -1.32 -7.40 6.36
CA ALA A 271 -1.66 -8.71 6.89
C ALA A 271 -0.45 -9.46 7.49
N THR A 272 0.77 -9.22 7.00
CA THR A 272 1.98 -9.90 7.51
C THR A 272 2.27 -9.60 8.99
N PHE A 273 1.91 -8.41 9.48
CA PHE A 273 2.06 -8.00 10.88
C PHE A 273 1.11 -8.75 11.82
N PHE A 274 0.01 -9.28 11.29
CA PHE A 274 -1.04 -9.94 12.07
C PHE A 274 -1.14 -11.44 11.80
N ASN A 275 -0.22 -11.99 11.00
CA ASN A 275 -0.26 -13.37 10.52
C ASN A 275 -1.55 -13.72 9.73
N GLN A 276 -2.15 -12.73 9.07
CA GLN A 276 -3.42 -12.86 8.34
C GLN A 276 -3.25 -13.08 6.84
N GLU A 277 -2.09 -13.54 6.37
CA GLU A 277 -1.81 -13.64 4.93
C GLU A 277 -2.76 -14.56 4.17
N GLY A 278 -3.23 -15.65 4.79
CA GLY A 278 -4.24 -16.51 4.18
C GLY A 278 -5.54 -15.78 3.84
N ALA A 279 -6.03 -14.93 4.75
CA ALA A 279 -7.23 -14.12 4.53
C ALA A 279 -6.98 -13.01 3.50
N ALA A 280 -5.80 -12.39 3.53
CA ALA A 280 -5.42 -11.35 2.58
C ALA A 280 -5.31 -11.89 1.14
N GLU A 281 -4.71 -13.07 0.95
CA GLU A 281 -4.63 -13.73 -0.35
C GLU A 281 -6.01 -14.07 -0.92
N GLU A 282 -6.89 -14.66 -0.12
CA GLU A 282 -8.25 -15.01 -0.57
C GLU A 282 -9.04 -13.77 -1.01
N GLN A 283 -9.00 -12.71 -0.21
CA GLN A 283 -9.74 -11.49 -0.52
C GLN A 283 -9.15 -10.74 -1.71
N PHE A 284 -7.83 -10.59 -1.77
CA PHE A 284 -7.18 -9.90 -2.88
C PHE A 284 -7.38 -10.65 -4.20
N ALA A 285 -7.32 -11.99 -4.19
CA ALA A 285 -7.60 -12.79 -5.39
C ALA A 285 -9.02 -12.53 -5.93
N ASN A 286 -10.02 -12.34 -5.04
CA ASN A 286 -11.37 -11.97 -5.45
C ASN A 286 -11.43 -10.55 -6.05
N VAL A 287 -10.69 -9.59 -5.49
CA VAL A 287 -10.56 -8.22 -6.04
C VAL A 287 -9.95 -8.26 -7.44
N VAL A 288 -8.88 -9.03 -7.64
CA VAL A 288 -8.22 -9.21 -8.94
C VAL A 288 -9.20 -9.76 -9.97
N VAL A 289 -9.91 -10.86 -9.66
CA VAL A 289 -10.87 -11.47 -10.57
C VAL A 289 -11.94 -10.46 -11.00
N GLN A 290 -12.55 -9.75 -10.05
CA GLN A 290 -13.58 -8.76 -10.37
C GLN A 290 -13.04 -7.58 -11.18
N TYR A 291 -11.84 -7.08 -10.84
CA TYR A 291 -11.21 -5.98 -11.57
C TYR A 291 -10.90 -6.38 -13.02
N GLU A 292 -10.28 -7.54 -13.22
CA GLU A 292 -9.90 -8.02 -14.56
C GLU A 292 -11.12 -8.36 -15.41
N GLU A 293 -12.18 -8.91 -14.83
CA GLU A 293 -13.46 -9.13 -15.52
C GLU A 293 -14.08 -7.81 -15.99
N LEU A 294 -14.04 -6.75 -15.17
CA LEU A 294 -14.54 -5.42 -15.52
C LEU A 294 -13.69 -4.77 -16.61
N ALA A 295 -12.36 -4.78 -16.47
CA ALA A 295 -11.45 -4.21 -17.46
C ALA A 295 -11.60 -4.89 -18.83
N ALA A 296 -11.84 -6.22 -18.84
CA ALA A 296 -12.08 -6.97 -20.07
C ALA A 296 -13.35 -6.53 -20.82
N LEU A 297 -14.34 -5.93 -20.14
CA LEU A 297 -15.56 -5.42 -20.80
C LEU A 297 -15.28 -4.26 -21.75
N THR A 298 -14.21 -3.48 -21.49
CA THR A 298 -13.92 -2.24 -22.21
C THR A 298 -12.70 -2.33 -23.12
N ALA A 299 -11.89 -3.39 -22.98
CA ALA A 299 -10.59 -3.53 -23.64
C ALA A 299 -10.65 -3.40 -25.17
N ASP A 300 -11.70 -3.92 -25.80
CA ASP A 300 -11.89 -3.94 -27.26
C ASP A 300 -12.83 -2.83 -27.77
N LEU A 301 -13.21 -1.86 -26.93
CA LEU A 301 -14.08 -0.76 -27.36
C LEU A 301 -13.33 0.19 -28.31
N GLU A 302 -13.90 0.39 -29.50
CA GLU A 302 -13.39 1.36 -30.47
C GLU A 302 -13.81 2.80 -30.10
N GLU A 303 -15.02 2.97 -29.57
CA GLU A 303 -15.53 4.27 -29.12
C GLU A 303 -15.17 4.47 -27.64
N ARG A 304 -14.31 5.45 -27.38
CA ARG A 304 -13.81 5.79 -26.04
C ARG A 304 -14.03 7.28 -25.81
N PRO A 305 -14.89 7.68 -24.86
CA PRO A 305 -15.14 9.08 -24.60
C PRO A 305 -13.91 9.74 -23.97
N THR A 306 -13.69 11.00 -24.30
CA THR A 306 -12.58 11.79 -23.76
C THR A 306 -12.88 12.28 -22.33
N VAL A 307 -11.87 12.24 -21.46
CA VAL A 307 -12.04 12.63 -20.04
C VAL A 307 -10.84 13.40 -19.50
N PHE A 308 -11.10 14.33 -18.59
CA PHE A 308 -10.10 14.99 -17.75
C PHE A 308 -10.56 15.06 -16.29
N ASN A 309 -9.62 15.35 -15.39
CA ASN A 309 -9.76 15.16 -13.95
C ASN A 309 -9.48 16.47 -13.17
N ASN A 310 -9.98 16.56 -11.94
CA ASN A 310 -9.70 17.61 -10.96
C ASN A 310 -10.21 19.02 -11.32
N THR A 311 -10.04 19.97 -10.40
CA THR A 311 -10.23 21.41 -10.58
C THR A 311 -8.99 22.15 -10.07
N PRO A 312 -8.75 23.41 -10.49
CA PRO A 312 -7.65 24.21 -9.97
C PRO A 312 -7.75 24.47 -8.47
N PHE A 313 -6.64 24.35 -7.76
CA PHE A 313 -6.47 24.78 -6.38
C PHE A 313 -5.34 25.81 -6.30
N ASP A 314 -5.64 26.97 -5.70
CA ASP A 314 -4.73 28.13 -5.61
C ASP A 314 -4.07 28.51 -6.96
N GLY A 315 -4.86 28.46 -8.03
CA GLY A 315 -4.43 28.80 -9.39
C GLY A 315 -3.67 27.71 -10.14
N THR A 316 -3.42 26.55 -9.53
CA THR A 316 -2.74 25.41 -10.16
C THR A 316 -3.70 24.25 -10.35
N TRP A 317 -3.71 23.65 -11.54
CA TRP A 317 -4.43 22.42 -11.83
C TRP A 317 -3.49 21.23 -11.63
N TYR A 318 -3.76 20.45 -10.58
CA TYR A 318 -3.02 19.23 -10.26
C TYR A 318 -3.60 18.08 -11.09
N MET A 319 -3.09 17.88 -12.29
CA MET A 319 -3.59 16.89 -13.23
C MET A 319 -2.84 15.56 -13.03
N PRO A 320 -3.51 14.40 -12.87
CA PRO A 320 -2.82 13.13 -12.80
C PRO A 320 -1.90 12.89 -14.01
N GLY A 321 -0.69 12.38 -13.79
CA GLY A 321 0.22 12.00 -14.87
C GLY A 321 -0.29 10.79 -15.65
N GLY A 322 0.20 10.61 -16.88
CA GLY A 322 -0.25 9.55 -17.78
C GLY A 322 0.12 8.13 -17.34
N GLN A 323 1.09 7.98 -16.42
CA GLN A 323 1.48 6.71 -15.80
C GLN A 323 0.99 6.60 -14.34
N SER A 324 0.00 7.39 -13.94
CA SER A 324 -0.62 7.28 -12.61
C SER A 324 -1.67 6.17 -12.55
N TYR A 325 -2.00 5.71 -11.33
CA TYR A 325 -3.07 4.73 -11.12
C TYR A 325 -4.44 5.26 -11.60
N VAL A 326 -4.64 6.58 -11.55
CA VAL A 326 -5.86 7.24 -12.06
C VAL A 326 -5.92 7.13 -13.59
N ALA A 327 -4.80 7.36 -14.29
CA ALA A 327 -4.76 7.20 -15.74
C ALA A 327 -5.04 5.74 -16.12
N GLN A 328 -4.51 4.76 -15.37
CA GLN A 328 -4.82 3.35 -15.59
C GLN A 328 -6.30 3.02 -15.33
N LEU A 329 -6.92 3.51 -14.25
CA LEU A 329 -8.36 3.34 -14.01
C LEU A 329 -9.21 3.86 -15.18
N LEU A 330 -8.86 5.02 -15.74
CA LEU A 330 -9.59 5.61 -16.86
C LEU A 330 -9.40 4.81 -18.16
N ALA A 331 -8.19 4.30 -18.39
CA ALA A 331 -7.90 3.41 -19.50
C ALA A 331 -8.68 2.08 -19.38
N ASP A 332 -8.67 1.46 -18.20
CA ASP A 332 -9.39 0.22 -17.92
C ASP A 332 -10.91 0.43 -17.92
N ALA A 333 -11.39 1.65 -17.65
CA ALA A 333 -12.80 2.03 -17.78
C ALA A 333 -13.24 2.32 -19.21
N GLY A 334 -12.35 2.17 -20.20
CA GLY A 334 -12.69 2.39 -21.60
C GLY A 334 -12.75 3.86 -22.01
N ALA A 335 -12.16 4.78 -21.24
CA ALA A 335 -12.09 6.20 -21.59
C ALA A 335 -10.77 6.55 -22.31
N ASP A 336 -10.76 7.69 -23.00
CA ASP A 336 -9.57 8.32 -23.55
C ASP A 336 -9.14 9.46 -22.62
N TYR A 337 -8.22 9.15 -21.70
CA TYR A 337 -7.71 10.15 -20.77
C TYR A 337 -6.83 11.15 -21.50
N LEU A 338 -7.17 12.43 -21.42
CA LEU A 338 -6.54 13.43 -22.26
C LEU A 338 -5.04 13.56 -22.05
N TRP A 339 -4.47 13.21 -20.89
CA TRP A 339 -3.02 13.23 -20.62
C TRP A 339 -2.38 11.83 -20.59
N ALA A 340 -2.99 10.82 -21.21
CA ALA A 340 -2.45 9.45 -21.24
C ALA A 340 -1.07 9.31 -21.91
N ASP A 341 -0.60 10.32 -22.66
CA ASP A 341 0.71 10.35 -23.30
C ASP A 341 1.85 10.86 -22.41
N ASP A 342 1.53 11.38 -21.22
CA ASP A 342 2.52 11.83 -20.24
C ASP A 342 3.20 10.66 -19.52
N GLU A 343 4.49 10.81 -19.20
CA GLU A 343 5.31 9.75 -18.60
C GLU A 343 5.39 9.84 -17.06
N SER A 344 4.72 10.81 -16.43
CA SER A 344 4.78 11.01 -14.98
C SER A 344 3.84 10.06 -14.25
N THR A 345 4.27 9.60 -13.08
CA THR A 345 3.47 8.77 -12.17
C THR A 345 2.69 9.60 -11.13
N GLY A 346 3.19 10.79 -10.82
CA GLY A 346 2.55 11.77 -9.93
C GLY A 346 1.71 12.81 -10.68
N SER A 347 1.47 13.96 -10.07
CA SER A 347 0.68 15.05 -10.67
C SER A 347 1.52 16.00 -11.52
N LEU A 348 0.96 16.45 -12.63
CA LEU A 348 1.39 17.61 -13.39
C LEU A 348 0.84 18.90 -12.75
N PHE A 349 1.60 19.99 -12.85
CA PHE A 349 1.24 21.30 -12.33
C PHE A 349 0.94 22.23 -13.51
N LEU A 350 -0.33 22.31 -13.90
CA LEU A 350 -0.76 23.02 -15.09
C LEU A 350 -1.50 24.30 -14.72
N ASP A 351 -1.44 25.31 -15.60
CA ASP A 351 -2.35 26.46 -15.50
C ASP A 351 -3.69 26.14 -16.17
N PHE A 352 -4.70 26.97 -15.87
CA PHE A 352 -6.04 26.82 -16.42
C PHE A 352 -6.05 26.82 -17.96
N GLU A 353 -5.29 27.73 -18.59
CA GLU A 353 -5.31 27.91 -20.04
C GLU A 353 -4.77 26.67 -20.75
N THR A 354 -3.72 26.04 -20.20
CA THR A 354 -3.15 24.78 -20.69
C THR A 354 -4.16 23.65 -20.63
N VAL A 355 -4.92 23.55 -19.53
CA VAL A 355 -5.98 22.54 -19.40
C VAL A 355 -7.14 22.84 -20.34
N PHE A 356 -7.57 24.09 -20.42
CA PHE A 356 -8.68 24.52 -21.26
C PHE A 356 -8.38 24.28 -22.75
N ASP A 357 -7.19 24.65 -23.22
CA ASP A 357 -6.76 24.44 -24.61
C ASP A 357 -6.85 22.96 -25.04
N ARG A 358 -6.59 22.01 -24.12
CA ARG A 358 -6.64 20.57 -24.38
C ARG A 358 -8.01 19.95 -24.13
N ALA A 359 -8.72 20.38 -23.09
CA ALA A 359 -9.90 19.71 -22.54
C ALA A 359 -11.23 20.46 -22.77
N ALA A 360 -11.23 21.66 -23.37
CA ALA A 360 -12.47 22.42 -23.64
C ALA A 360 -13.54 21.58 -24.35
N GLY A 361 -13.13 20.69 -25.25
CA GLY A 361 -14.02 19.79 -25.99
C GLY A 361 -14.21 18.39 -25.38
N ALA A 362 -13.73 18.13 -24.16
CA ALA A 362 -13.81 16.81 -23.55
C ALA A 362 -15.26 16.39 -23.28
N ASP A 363 -15.53 15.09 -23.42
CA ASP A 363 -16.87 14.51 -23.22
C ASP A 363 -17.26 14.49 -21.74
N TYR A 364 -16.29 14.23 -20.84
CA TYR A 364 -16.49 14.09 -19.40
C TYR A 364 -15.47 14.88 -18.57
N TRP A 365 -15.92 15.35 -17.42
CA TRP A 365 -15.10 15.97 -16.39
C TRP A 365 -15.37 15.33 -15.04
N ILE A 366 -14.35 14.76 -14.40
CA ILE A 366 -14.53 14.01 -13.15
C ILE A 366 -13.66 14.54 -12.00
N ASN A 367 -14.00 14.14 -10.77
CA ASN A 367 -13.30 14.47 -9.53
C ASN A 367 -13.16 15.98 -9.32
N ILE A 368 -14.24 16.73 -9.44
CA ILE A 368 -14.22 18.19 -9.35
C ILE A 368 -13.88 18.75 -7.95
N GLY A 369 -13.58 17.90 -6.97
CA GLY A 369 -13.11 18.31 -5.65
C GLY A 369 -14.28 18.70 -4.74
N PHE A 370 -14.29 19.93 -4.22
CA PHE A 370 -15.25 20.34 -3.19
C PHE A 370 -16.58 20.91 -3.74
N PHE A 371 -16.77 20.88 -5.05
CA PHE A 371 -17.97 21.44 -5.68
C PHE A 371 -19.12 20.44 -5.63
N ALA A 372 -20.26 20.87 -5.07
CA ALA A 372 -21.42 20.00 -4.91
C ALA A 372 -22.31 20.02 -6.17
N THR A 373 -22.40 21.17 -6.84
CA THR A 373 -23.30 21.44 -7.97
C THR A 373 -22.57 22.12 -9.14
N LEU A 374 -23.20 22.11 -10.31
CA LEU A 374 -22.71 22.87 -11.47
C LEU A 374 -22.70 24.38 -11.19
N ASP A 375 -23.68 24.88 -10.43
CA ASP A 375 -23.72 26.29 -10.01
C ASP A 375 -22.51 26.67 -9.15
N ASP A 376 -22.01 25.76 -8.31
CA ASP A 376 -20.81 26.01 -7.50
C ASP A 376 -19.56 26.17 -8.38
N LEU A 377 -19.44 25.36 -9.44
CA LEU A 377 -18.37 25.49 -10.43
C LEU A 377 -18.43 26.85 -11.14
N ALA A 378 -19.61 27.21 -11.67
CA ALA A 378 -19.79 28.49 -12.35
C ALA A 378 -19.53 29.71 -11.43
N ALA A 379 -19.87 29.59 -10.15
CA ALA A 379 -19.61 30.63 -9.17
C ALA A 379 -18.13 30.73 -8.77
N ALA A 380 -17.39 29.62 -8.83
CA ALA A 380 -15.95 29.59 -8.56
C ALA A 380 -15.14 30.24 -9.70
N ASP A 381 -15.46 29.89 -10.95
CA ASP A 381 -14.87 30.48 -12.14
C ASP A 381 -15.84 30.36 -13.32
N GLU A 382 -16.26 31.49 -13.91
CA GLU A 382 -17.21 31.50 -15.01
C GLU A 382 -16.68 30.75 -16.25
N ARG A 383 -15.36 30.64 -16.40
CA ARG A 383 -14.71 29.93 -17.50
C ARG A 383 -14.95 28.42 -17.43
N PHE A 384 -15.28 27.86 -16.27
CA PHE A 384 -15.66 26.44 -16.16
C PHE A 384 -16.92 26.10 -16.95
N THR A 385 -17.79 27.10 -17.20
CA THR A 385 -18.99 26.91 -18.02
C THR A 385 -18.70 26.74 -19.51
N GLU A 386 -17.46 26.99 -19.93
CA GLU A 386 -17.01 26.87 -21.32
C GLU A 386 -16.60 25.44 -21.70
N PHE A 387 -16.37 24.54 -20.74
CA PHE A 387 -16.11 23.12 -21.01
C PHE A 387 -17.36 22.42 -21.57
N ALA A 388 -17.19 21.61 -22.61
CA ALA A 388 -18.27 20.82 -23.20
C ALA A 388 -18.92 19.87 -22.17
N ALA A 389 -18.11 19.22 -21.32
CA ALA A 389 -18.60 18.38 -20.23
C ALA A 389 -19.56 19.12 -19.28
N TYR A 390 -19.26 20.37 -18.91
CA TYR A 390 -20.16 21.21 -18.11
C TYR A 390 -21.48 21.48 -18.86
N GLN A 391 -21.38 21.89 -20.12
CA GLN A 391 -22.55 22.26 -20.94
C GLN A 391 -23.49 21.08 -21.20
N ASN A 392 -22.93 19.88 -21.28
CA ASN A 392 -23.68 18.64 -21.49
C ASN A 392 -24.15 17.98 -20.19
N GLY A 393 -23.71 18.47 -19.02
CA GLY A 393 -24.00 17.87 -17.72
C GLY A 393 -23.22 16.58 -17.43
N ASN A 394 -22.13 16.31 -18.17
CA ASN A 394 -21.28 15.13 -18.00
C ASN A 394 -20.17 15.39 -16.96
N VAL A 395 -20.55 15.97 -15.82
CA VAL A 395 -19.64 16.28 -14.72
C VAL A 395 -19.93 15.31 -13.58
N TYR A 396 -18.89 14.67 -13.04
CA TYR A 396 -19.02 13.70 -11.97
C TYR A 396 -18.05 14.01 -10.83
N ASN A 397 -18.41 13.61 -9.62
CA ASN A 397 -17.53 13.72 -8.47
C ASN A 397 -17.51 12.42 -7.67
N ASN A 398 -16.38 12.14 -7.04
CA ASN A 398 -16.10 10.94 -6.26
C ASN A 398 -16.49 11.11 -4.78
N ASP A 399 -17.58 11.84 -4.51
CA ASP A 399 -18.02 12.25 -3.17
C ASP A 399 -19.42 11.71 -2.83
N ALA A 400 -19.86 10.62 -3.47
CA ALA A 400 -21.17 10.02 -3.19
C ALA A 400 -21.27 9.48 -1.76
N ARG A 401 -20.13 9.14 -1.14
CA ARG A 401 -20.02 8.60 0.22
C ARG A 401 -19.08 9.47 1.06
N VAL A 402 -19.60 10.61 1.50
CA VAL A 402 -18.91 11.52 2.43
C VAL A 402 -19.64 11.52 3.77
N ASN A 403 -18.88 11.32 4.86
CA ASN A 403 -19.39 11.36 6.22
C ASN A 403 -19.73 12.80 6.67
N GLU A 404 -20.38 12.96 7.82
CA GLU A 404 -20.80 14.29 8.32
C GLU A 404 -19.64 15.26 8.64
N PHE A 405 -18.41 14.74 8.74
CA PHE A 405 -17.19 15.50 9.04
C PHE A 405 -16.35 15.81 7.79
N GLY A 406 -16.76 15.33 6.61
CA GLY A 406 -16.03 15.51 5.35
C GLY A 406 -15.04 14.40 4.99
N GLY A 407 -15.02 13.29 5.75
CA GLY A 407 -14.30 12.07 5.36
C GLY A 407 -14.93 11.43 4.14
N ASN A 408 -14.14 11.14 3.12
CA ASN A 408 -14.60 10.60 1.85
C ASN A 408 -14.16 9.13 1.71
N ASP A 409 -15.13 8.23 1.63
CA ASP A 409 -14.92 6.79 1.52
C ASP A 409 -14.18 6.35 0.24
N TYR A 410 -14.23 7.16 -0.83
CA TYR A 410 -13.42 6.91 -2.03
C TYR A 410 -11.92 6.81 -1.71
N TYR A 411 -11.42 7.65 -0.79
CA TYR A 411 -10.01 7.64 -0.38
C TYR A 411 -9.73 6.66 0.78
N GLU A 412 -10.75 5.98 1.29
CA GLU A 412 -10.62 4.97 2.34
C GLU A 412 -10.86 3.57 1.76
N SER A 413 -12.12 3.11 1.66
CA SER A 413 -12.43 1.78 1.13
C SER A 413 -12.10 1.64 -0.35
N GLY A 414 -12.08 2.72 -1.12
CA GLY A 414 -11.72 2.69 -2.53
C GLY A 414 -10.30 2.18 -2.78
N ALA A 415 -9.35 2.45 -1.87
CA ALA A 415 -7.97 1.97 -1.97
C ALA A 415 -7.87 0.43 -1.92
N ALA A 416 -8.74 -0.21 -1.14
CA ALA A 416 -8.82 -1.67 -1.04
C ALA A 416 -9.74 -2.30 -2.10
N ASN A 417 -10.60 -1.51 -2.74
CA ASN A 417 -11.64 -1.99 -3.65
C ASN A 417 -11.63 -1.27 -5.01
N PRO A 418 -10.50 -1.31 -5.76
CA PRO A 418 -10.39 -0.61 -7.04
C PRO A 418 -11.38 -1.09 -8.10
N HIS A 419 -11.85 -2.35 -7.99
CA HIS A 419 -12.88 -2.92 -8.86
C HIS A 419 -14.23 -2.17 -8.75
N LEU A 420 -14.58 -1.65 -7.56
CA LEU A 420 -15.80 -0.87 -7.37
C LEU A 420 -15.67 0.53 -7.99
N ILE A 421 -14.48 1.15 -7.90
CA ILE A 421 -14.18 2.41 -8.60
C ILE A 421 -14.26 2.20 -10.11
N LEU A 422 -13.66 1.12 -10.61
CA LEU A 422 -13.69 0.78 -12.03
C LEU A 422 -15.13 0.55 -12.53
N ALA A 423 -15.97 -0.16 -11.78
CA ALA A 423 -17.37 -0.36 -12.13
C ALA A 423 -18.15 0.96 -12.25
N ASP A 424 -17.95 1.89 -11.30
CA ASP A 424 -18.52 3.24 -11.38
C ASP A 424 -18.05 3.98 -12.64
N LEU A 425 -16.75 3.97 -12.94
CA LEU A 425 -16.20 4.64 -14.11
C LEU A 425 -16.71 4.02 -15.43
N ILE A 426 -16.78 2.70 -15.53
CA ILE A 426 -17.39 2.02 -16.68
C ILE A 426 -18.86 2.44 -16.82
N LYS A 427 -19.61 2.54 -15.72
CA LYS A 427 -20.99 3.02 -15.76
C LYS A 427 -21.12 4.46 -16.24
N ILE A 428 -20.18 5.34 -15.87
CA ILE A 428 -20.16 6.75 -16.32
C ILE A 428 -19.93 6.83 -17.83
N PHE A 429 -18.92 6.13 -18.33
CA PHE A 429 -18.46 6.26 -19.73
C PHE A 429 -19.26 5.37 -20.70
N HIS A 430 -19.73 4.21 -20.22
CA HIS A 430 -20.39 3.16 -21.01
C HIS A 430 -21.62 2.61 -20.27
N PRO A 431 -22.67 3.42 -20.06
CA PRO A 431 -23.79 3.08 -19.17
C PRO A 431 -24.57 1.81 -19.54
N ASP A 432 -24.49 1.40 -20.81
CA ASP A 432 -25.11 0.19 -21.36
C ASP A 432 -24.36 -1.11 -21.03
N LEU A 433 -23.08 -1.03 -20.65
CA LEU A 433 -22.28 -2.22 -20.27
C LEU A 433 -22.64 -2.72 -18.86
N LEU A 434 -22.99 -1.80 -17.96
CA LEU A 434 -23.36 -2.10 -16.58
C LEU A 434 -24.73 -1.48 -16.23
N PRO A 435 -25.83 -1.86 -16.92
CA PRO A 435 -27.12 -1.18 -16.80
C PRO A 435 -27.69 -1.19 -15.37
N ASP A 436 -27.43 -2.27 -14.62
CA ASP A 436 -27.93 -2.51 -13.27
C ASP A 436 -26.92 -2.14 -12.15
N HIS A 437 -25.73 -1.63 -12.51
CA HIS A 437 -24.75 -1.16 -11.52
C HIS A 437 -25.19 0.16 -10.90
N GLU A 438 -25.22 0.20 -9.57
CA GLU A 438 -25.50 1.39 -8.78
C GLU A 438 -24.18 2.00 -8.34
N PHE A 439 -24.06 3.33 -8.44
CA PHE A 439 -22.83 4.01 -8.07
C PHE A 439 -22.47 3.82 -6.59
N VAL A 440 -21.20 3.54 -6.34
CA VAL A 440 -20.65 3.40 -4.98
C VAL A 440 -19.98 4.69 -4.52
N TYR A 441 -19.05 5.22 -5.31
CA TYR A 441 -18.23 6.38 -4.96
C TYR A 441 -18.56 7.61 -5.79
N TYR A 442 -19.06 7.42 -7.01
CA TYR A 442 -19.35 8.52 -7.91
C TYR A 442 -20.80 8.99 -7.85
N ARG A 443 -21.01 10.27 -8.12
CA ARG A 443 -22.32 10.81 -8.47
C ARG A 443 -22.18 11.78 -9.63
N GLN A 444 -23.24 11.90 -10.41
CA GLN A 444 -23.36 13.00 -11.36
C GLN A 444 -23.56 14.31 -10.58
N VAL A 445 -22.93 15.36 -11.07
CA VAL A 445 -23.04 16.72 -10.52
C VAL A 445 -24.15 17.42 -11.28
N GLU A 446 -25.23 17.76 -10.56
CA GLU A 446 -26.42 18.42 -11.12
C GLU A 446 -26.34 19.94 -11.07
#